data_AF-A0A847ZGD2-F1
#
_entry.id   AF-A0A847ZGD2-F1
#
_cell.length_a   1.000
_cell.length_b   1.000
_cell.length_c   1.000
_cell.angle_alpha   90.00
_cell.angle_beta   90.00
_cell.angle_gamma   90.00
#
_symmetry.space_group_name_H-M   'P 1'
#
loop_
_entity.id
_entity.type
_entity.pdbx_description
1 polymer ?
#
loop_
_entity_poly.entity_id
_entity_poly.type
_entity_poly.pdbx_seq_one_letter_code
_entity_poly.pdbx_strand_id
1 'polypeptide(L)' 'MELLVRIKNIVVFLLSGFFLVFGVLLLMSSFQLANPLEFVMTLFAASFIILFCIAGILYAYFRFFQGNSISEEDHADKE' A
#
# COMPACT_ATOMS: atom_id res chain seq x y z
N MET A 1 -21.51 6.77 10.52
CA MET A 1 -20.08 6.55 10.83
C MET A 1 -19.39 5.64 9.81
N GLU A 2 -20.09 4.61 9.31
CA GLU A 2 -19.56 3.69 8.28
C GLU A 2 -19.16 4.33 6.93
N LEU A 3 -19.94 5.31 6.43
CA LEU A 3 -19.64 5.98 5.15
C LEU A 3 -18.27 6.69 5.15
N LEU A 4 -17.90 7.31 6.27
CA LEU A 4 -16.60 7.98 6.44
C LEU A 4 -15.44 6.98 6.37
N VAL A 5 -15.63 5.78 6.92
CA VAL A 5 -14.62 4.71 6.93
C VAL A 5 -14.40 4.16 5.53
N ARG A 6 -15.47 3.96 4.74
CA ARG A 6 -15.36 3.51 3.34
C ARG A 6 -14.69 4.54 2.44
N ILE A 7 -15.06 5.83 2.58
CA ILE A 7 -14.40 6.92 1.85
C ILE A 7 -12.92 6.99 2.21
N LYS A 8 -12.57 6.89 3.50
CA LYS A 8 -11.17 6.88 3.94
C LYS A 8 -10.38 5.74 3.31
N ASN A 9 -10.95 4.53 3.25
CA ASN A 9 -10.29 3.39 2.62
C ASN A 9 -10.08 3.58 1.11
N ILE A 10 -11.06 4.14 0.40
CA ILE A 10 -10.95 4.45 -1.03
C ILE A 10 -9.84 5.48 -1.26
N VAL A 11 -9.80 6.54 -0.44
CA VAL A 11 -8.77 7.58 -0.53
C VAL A 11 -7.38 6.99 -0.27
N VAL A 12 -7.22 6.15 0.77
CA VAL A 12 -5.95 5.48 1.07
C VAL A 12 -5.52 4.59 -0.09
N PHE A 13 -6.44 3.84 -0.68
CA PHE A 13 -6.14 2.97 -1.83
C PHE A 13 -5.70 3.79 -3.06
N LEU A 14 -6.43 4.85 -3.40
CA LEU A 14 -6.14 5.71 -4.55
C LEU A 14 -4.82 6.46 -4.36
N LEU A 15 -4.59 6.99 -3.16
CA LEU A 15 -3.36 7.69 -2.82
C LEU A 15 -2.16 6.72 -2.86
N SER A 16 -2.31 5.51 -2.31
CA SER A 16 -1.26 4.50 -2.36
C SER A 16 -0.94 4.08 -3.80
N GLY A 17 -1.96 3.89 -4.65
CA GLY A 17 -1.75 3.59 -6.07
C GLY A 17 -1.03 4.72 -6.81
N PHE A 18 -1.38 5.97 -6.54
CA PHE A 18 -0.69 7.13 -7.11
C PHE A 18 0.78 7.20 -6.70
N PHE A 19 1.05 7.07 -5.40
CA PHE A 19 2.42 7.08 -4.88
C PHE A 19 3.24 5.87 -5.36
N LEU A 20 2.60 4.73 -5.64
CA LEU A 20 3.26 3.56 -6.21
C LEU A 20 3.80 3.86 -7.61
N VAL A 21 2.94 4.43 -8.48
CA VAL A 21 3.35 4.83 -9.84
C VAL A 21 4.48 5.86 -9.78
N PHE A 22 4.34 6.85 -8.89
CA PHE A 22 5.38 7.85 -8.65
C PHE A 22 6.69 7.20 -8.20
N GLY A 23 6.67 6.26 -7.26
CA GLY A 23 7.84 5.54 -6.78
C GLY A 23 8.54 4.74 -7.90
N VAL A 24 7.77 4.08 -8.78
CA VAL A 24 8.32 3.36 -9.94
C VAL A 24 8.96 4.33 -10.95
N LEU A 25 8.35 5.48 -11.21
CA LEU A 25 8.94 6.51 -12.07
C LEU A 25 10.24 7.07 -11.49
N LEU A 26 10.29 7.25 -10.17
CA LEU A 26 11.46 7.70 -9.43
C LEU A 26 12.59 6.67 -9.52
N LEU A 27 12.25 5.38 -9.40
CA LEU A 27 13.18 4.27 -9.59
C LEU A 27 13.72 4.23 -11.03
N MET A 28 12.85 4.39 -12.02
CA MET A 28 13.26 4.44 -13.44
C MET A 28 14.19 5.62 -13.73
N SER A 29 13.92 6.77 -13.10
CA SER A 29 14.76 7.96 -13.21
C SER A 29 16.12 7.78 -12.54
N SER A 30 16.20 6.98 -11.46
CA SER A 30 17.49 6.71 -10.82
C SER A 30 18.45 6.01 -11.78
N PHE A 31 17.98 5.11 -12.65
CA PHE A 31 18.84 4.44 -13.64
C PHE A 31 19.45 5.37 -14.68
N GLN A 32 18.93 6.60 -14.84
CA GLN A 32 19.47 7.60 -15.75
C GLN A 32 20.50 8.53 -15.09
N LEU A 33 20.70 8.43 -13.78
CA LEU A 33 21.67 9.27 -13.06
C LEU A 33 23.10 8.82 -13.31
N ALA A 34 23.94 9.77 -13.73
CA ALA A 34 25.37 9.54 -13.95
C ALA A 34 26.19 9.50 -12.65
N ASN A 35 25.70 10.15 -11.58
CA ASN A 35 26.39 10.20 -10.29
C ASN A 35 26.06 8.94 -9.46
N PRO A 36 27.06 8.13 -9.07
CA PRO A 36 26.83 6.87 -8.37
C PRO A 36 26.23 7.07 -6.97
N LEU A 37 26.58 8.16 -6.29
CA LEU A 37 26.02 8.48 -4.98
C LEU A 37 24.53 8.84 -5.07
N GLU A 38 24.16 9.71 -6.00
CA GLU A 38 22.77 10.10 -6.22
C GLU A 38 21.93 8.92 -6.71
N PHE A 39 22.50 8.02 -7.51
CA PHE A 39 21.85 6.77 -7.93
C PHE A 39 21.42 5.94 -6.72
N VAL A 40 22.34 5.64 -5.79
CA VAL A 40 22.05 4.80 -4.62
C VAL A 40 21.01 5.47 -3.72
N MET A 41 21.16 6.78 -3.48
CA MET A 41 20.22 7.54 -2.65
C MET A 41 18.81 7.54 -3.24
N THR A 42 18.70 7.75 -4.55
CA THR A 42 17.43 7.82 -5.27
C THR A 42 16.78 6.43 -5.39
N LEU A 43 17.57 5.39 -5.69
CA LEU A 43 17.10 4.00 -5.74
C LEU A 43 16.56 3.55 -4.38
N PHE A 44 17.29 3.85 -3.31
CA PHE A 44 16.90 3.51 -1.95
C PHE A 44 15.61 4.23 -1.57
N ALA A 45 15.53 5.54 -1.77
CA ALA A 45 14.32 6.33 -1.51
C ALA A 45 13.10 5.83 -2.32
N ALA A 46 13.27 5.57 -3.61
CA ALA A 46 12.23 5.03 -4.46
C ALA A 46 11.74 3.65 -3.97
N SER A 47 12.66 2.80 -3.53
CA SER A 47 12.34 1.48 -2.96
C SER A 47 11.51 1.59 -1.68
N PHE A 48 11.80 2.54 -0.78
CA PHE A 48 10.96 2.78 0.40
C PHE A 48 9.57 3.28 0.04
N ILE A 49 9.46 4.19 -0.94
CA ILE A 49 8.17 4.69 -1.41
C ILE A 49 7.34 3.51 -1.94
N ILE A 50 7.93 2.68 -2.78
CA ILE A 50 7.26 1.49 -3.35
C ILE A 50 6.84 0.53 -2.23
N LEU A 51 7.73 0.21 -1.28
CA LEU A 51 7.42 -0.66 -0.15
C LEU A 51 6.27 -0.13 0.70
N PHE A 52 6.27 1.17 1.03
CA PHE A 52 5.22 1.80 1.80
C PHE A 52 3.88 1.75 1.07
N CYS A 53 3.87 1.96 -0.24
CA CYS A 53 2.66 1.87 -1.05
C CYS A 53 2.12 0.44 -1.11
N ILE A 54 2.98 -0.55 -1.33
CA ILE A 54 2.61 -1.96 -1.32
C ILE A 54 2.00 -2.32 0.04
N ALA A 55 2.65 -1.93 1.15
CA ALA A 55 2.12 -2.18 2.50
C ALA A 55 0.74 -1.52 2.72
N GLY A 56 0.54 -0.29 2.24
CA GLY A 56 -0.76 0.40 2.30
C GLY A 56 -1.85 -0.29 1.48
N ILE A 57 -1.50 -0.79 0.28
CA ILE A 57 -2.41 -1.58 -0.56
C ILE A 57 -2.73 -2.91 0.12
N LEU A 58 -1.73 -3.59 0.68
CA LEU A 58 -1.89 -4.87 1.36
C LEU A 58 -2.77 -4.73 2.61
N TYR A 59 -2.59 -3.65 3.38
CA TYR A 59 -3.45 -3.33 4.51
C TYR A 59 -4.91 -3.09 4.08
N ALA A 60 -5.12 -2.29 3.03
CA ALA A 60 -6.45 -2.05 2.48
C ALA A 60 -7.09 -3.36 1.97
N TYR A 61 -6.30 -4.21 1.32
CA TYR A 61 -6.71 -5.51 0.80
C TYR A 61 -7.11 -6.48 1.92
N PHE A 62 -6.26 -6.67 2.92
CA PHE A 62 -6.56 -7.53 4.08
C PHE A 62 -7.76 -7.01 4.88
N ARG A 63 -7.89 -5.68 5.06
CA ARG A 63 -9.05 -5.08 5.73
C ARG A 63 -10.35 -5.34 4.96
N PHE A 64 -10.29 -5.35 3.63
CA PHE A 64 -11.46 -5.63 2.78
C PHE A 64 -11.81 -7.12 2.76
N PHE A 65 -10.80 -8.00 2.76
CA PHE A 65 -10.99 -9.45 2.70
C PHE A 65 -11.38 -10.07 4.05
N GLN A 66 -10.80 -9.62 5.16
CA GLN A 66 -11.11 -10.12 6.51
C GLN A 66 -12.48 -9.64 7.04
N GLY A 67 -13.08 -8.64 6.40
CA GLY A 67 -14.47 -8.26 6.67
C GLY A 67 -15.49 -9.37 6.35
N ASN A 68 -15.08 -10.44 5.65
CA ASN A 68 -15.93 -11.56 5.26
C ASN A 68 -15.63 -12.88 6.01
N SER A 69 -14.67 -12.90 6.95
CA SER A 69 -14.24 -14.13 7.63
C SER A 69 -14.36 -14.11 9.16
N ILE A 70 -14.81 -13.01 9.77
CA ILE A 70 -15.10 -12.93 11.22
C ILE A 70 -16.63 -12.98 11.45
N SER A 71 -17.30 -13.95 10.83
CA SER A 71 -18.72 -14.23 11.11
C SER A 71 -19.03 -15.73 11.22
N GLU A 72 -18.02 -16.59 11.17
CA GLU A 72 -18.22 -18.05 11.11
C GLU A 72 -17.32 -18.83 12.08
N GLU A 73 -16.90 -18.22 13.19
CA GLU A 73 -16.19 -18.94 14.29
C GLU A 73 -16.76 -18.64 15.70
N ASP A 74 -17.93 -18.01 15.84
CA ASP A 74 -18.55 -17.72 17.16
C ASP A 74 -19.82 -18.56 17.44
N HIS A 75 -20.13 -19.55 16.61
CA HIS A 75 -21.34 -20.38 16.77
C HIS A 75 -21.08 -21.88 17.02
N ALA A 76 -19.83 -22.31 17.18
CA ALA A 76 -19.49 -23.73 17.37
C ALA A 76 -19.31 -24.17 18.84
N ASP A 77 -19.86 -23.45 19.82
CA ASP A 77 -19.73 -23.83 21.23
C ASP A 77 -21.01 -23.60 22.07
N LYS A 78 -22.16 -23.96 21.49
CA LYS A 78 -23.44 -24.06 22.22
C LYS A 78 -24.33 -25.17 21.67
N GLU A 79 -23.93 -26.43 21.76
CA GLU A 79 -24.86 -27.57 21.91
C GLU A 79 -24.23 -28.69 22.76
#